data_AF-A0A8J5LSA2-F1
#
_entry.id   AF-A0A8J5LSA2-F1
#
_cell.length_a   1.000
_cell.length_b   1.000
_cell.length_c   1.000
_cell.angle_alpha   90.00
_cell.angle_beta   90.00
_cell.angle_gamma   90.00
#
_symmetry.space_group_name_H-M   'P 1'
#
loop_
_entity.id
_entity.type
_entity.pdbx_description
1 polymer ?
#
loop_
_entity_poly.entity_id
_entity_poly.type
_entity_poly.pdbx_seq_one_letter_code
_entity_poly.pdbx_strand_id
1 'polypeptide(L)'
;METATTKTTRCHASCPAWLRAALADIENRVQSLAVSLPDDSESDSFAERAENYYQKRPQLVALLHDLHHRYLYLADRYSQSLHRHCRRASSVSSDIDVEADSASSDADSTLSFQSLPVHPLRDPPAAFAIANAASDLDMIVVELVLASVERDLLESEEVEADRRLAESSRKIEIQGSLVEVLEAERMVLLGENARLGFLAASAEEKARAVAAELGYMRRRAADLARVVVKLREDHRVCLLGRKIEGLQAQIYGLERRNREYLEVMARREKEKREAQSEADLLREENRRLREEAEAAARGTRRRSWWDRVRKLEWAPSPYAVHVKEAKAPKGCFL
;
A
#
# COMPACT_ATOMS: atom_id res chain seq x y z
N MET A 1 61.55 -65.28 -42.26
CA MET A 1 61.55 -63.84 -42.57
C MET A 1 60.32 -63.24 -41.90
N GLU A 2 60.59 -62.50 -40.83
CA GLU A 2 59.62 -61.87 -39.94
C GLU A 2 58.96 -60.68 -40.65
N THR A 3 57.64 -60.53 -40.51
CA THR A 3 56.95 -59.28 -40.82
C THR A 3 56.29 -58.78 -39.54
N ALA A 4 56.87 -57.73 -38.99
CA ALA A 4 56.43 -57.10 -37.76
C ALA A 4 55.15 -56.28 -38.00
N THR A 5 54.05 -56.69 -37.38
CA THR A 5 52.83 -55.88 -37.25
C THR A 5 53.03 -54.84 -36.14
N THR A 6 53.06 -53.56 -36.50
CA THR A 6 53.09 -52.44 -35.55
C THR A 6 51.69 -52.24 -34.96
N LYS A 7 51.57 -52.49 -33.65
CA LYS A 7 50.36 -52.30 -32.87
C LYS A 7 50.33 -50.83 -32.42
N THR A 8 49.52 -49.99 -33.08
CA THR A 8 49.23 -48.63 -32.62
C THR A 8 48.40 -48.69 -31.34
N THR A 9 49.06 -48.61 -30.19
CA THR A 9 48.40 -48.48 -28.88
C THR A 9 47.90 -47.06 -28.73
N ARG A 10 46.68 -46.80 -29.22
CA ARG A 10 45.95 -45.57 -28.92
C ARG A 10 45.57 -45.62 -27.44
N CYS A 11 46.22 -44.80 -26.62
CA CYS A 11 45.87 -44.63 -25.22
C CYS A 11 44.47 -43.99 -25.15
N HIS A 12 43.42 -44.81 -25.13
CA HIS A 12 42.11 -44.35 -24.74
C HIS A 12 42.20 -43.96 -23.26
N ALA A 13 42.39 -42.66 -22.99
CA ALA A 13 42.23 -42.09 -21.66
C ALA A 13 40.75 -42.28 -21.28
N SER A 14 40.44 -43.41 -20.65
CA SER A 14 39.14 -43.67 -20.06
C SER A 14 38.82 -42.52 -19.12
N CYS A 15 37.71 -41.83 -19.37
CA CYS A 15 37.26 -40.71 -18.54
C CYS A 15 37.24 -41.16 -17.07
N PRO A 16 38.07 -40.56 -16.19
CA PRO A 16 38.24 -41.01 -14.82
C PRO A 16 36.89 -41.11 -14.09
N ALA A 17 36.73 -42.12 -13.25
CA ALA A 17 35.46 -42.36 -12.55
C ALA A 17 35.00 -41.14 -11.71
N TRP A 18 35.96 -40.40 -11.14
CA TRP A 18 35.69 -39.16 -10.40
C TRP A 18 35.14 -38.04 -11.29
N LEU A 19 35.59 -37.95 -12.55
CA LEU A 19 35.14 -36.93 -13.49
C LEU A 19 33.71 -37.24 -13.96
N ARG A 20 33.41 -38.51 -14.26
CA ARG A 20 32.05 -38.95 -14.58
C ARG A 20 31.06 -38.70 -13.44
N ALA A 21 31.46 -38.99 -12.20
CA ALA A 21 30.62 -38.74 -11.03
C ALA A 21 30.37 -37.23 -10.81
N ALA A 22 31.40 -36.40 -11.00
CA ALA A 22 31.26 -34.95 -10.86
C ALA A 22 30.39 -34.32 -11.96
N LEU A 23 30.51 -34.81 -13.20
CA LEU A 23 29.64 -34.38 -14.31
C LEU A 23 28.18 -34.79 -14.06
N ALA A 24 27.94 -36.00 -13.56
CA ALA A 24 26.58 -36.43 -13.20
C ALA A 24 25.97 -35.61 -12.05
N ASP A 25 26.77 -35.20 -11.04
CA ASP A 25 26.30 -34.28 -9.98
C ASP A 25 25.93 -32.90 -10.54
N ILE A 26 26.74 -32.38 -11.47
CA ILE A 26 26.46 -31.12 -12.16
C ILE A 26 25.18 -31.23 -12.99
N GLU A 27 25.00 -32.29 -13.76
CA GLU A 27 23.79 -32.55 -14.56
C GLU A 27 22.55 -32.62 -13.67
N ASN A 28 22.61 -33.37 -12.56
CA ASN A 28 21.50 -33.48 -11.61
C ASN A 28 21.11 -32.12 -11.00
N ARG A 29 22.08 -31.25 -10.71
CA ARG A 29 21.84 -29.89 -10.18
C ARG A 29 21.24 -28.95 -11.22
N VAL A 30 21.67 -29.04 -12.47
CA VAL A 30 21.07 -28.28 -13.57
C VAL A 30 19.63 -28.73 -13.79
N GLN A 31 19.39 -30.04 -13.74
CA GLN A 31 18.08 -30.62 -13.98
C GLN A 31 17.09 -30.35 -12.83
N SER A 32 17.53 -30.35 -11.57
CA SER A 32 16.66 -29.99 -10.43
C SER A 32 16.20 -28.54 -10.46
N LEU A 33 17.04 -27.62 -10.96
CA LEU A 33 16.66 -26.22 -11.15
C LEU A 33 15.83 -26.02 -12.41
N ALA A 34 16.10 -26.72 -13.51
CA ALA A 34 15.27 -26.70 -14.71
C ALA A 34 13.83 -27.20 -14.43
N VAL A 35 13.68 -28.24 -13.60
CA VAL A 35 12.36 -28.74 -13.14
C VAL A 35 11.66 -27.76 -12.19
N SER A 36 12.42 -26.89 -11.51
CA SER A 36 11.89 -25.84 -10.64
C SER A 36 11.49 -24.57 -11.40
N LEU A 37 11.72 -24.49 -12.72
CA LEU A 37 11.06 -23.52 -13.60
C LEU A 37 9.77 -24.16 -14.12
N PRO A 38 8.61 -23.90 -13.51
CA PRO A 38 7.35 -24.29 -14.12
C PRO A 38 7.21 -23.57 -15.46
N ASP A 39 6.89 -24.35 -16.50
CA ASP A 39 6.50 -23.86 -17.82
C ASP A 39 5.01 -23.50 -17.75
N ASP A 40 4.68 -22.53 -16.90
CA ASP A 40 3.31 -22.04 -16.72
C ASP A 40 2.93 -21.18 -17.94
N SER A 41 2.61 -21.89 -19.01
CA SER A 41 2.23 -21.35 -20.32
C SER A 41 0.78 -20.90 -20.41
N GLU A 42 0.06 -20.80 -19.28
CA GLU A 42 -1.35 -20.39 -19.28
C GLU A 42 -1.65 -19.36 -18.19
N SER A 43 -1.46 -18.08 -18.56
CA SER A 43 -2.16 -16.88 -18.04
C SER A 43 -1.56 -15.99 -16.94
N ASP A 44 -0.22 -15.87 -16.81
CA ASP A 44 0.37 -14.84 -15.94
C ASP A 44 0.26 -13.41 -16.53
N SER A 45 -0.19 -12.46 -15.72
CA SER A 45 -0.13 -11.02 -16.06
C SER A 45 1.31 -10.54 -16.27
N PHE A 46 1.54 -9.46 -17.01
CA PHE A 46 2.89 -8.89 -17.20
C PHE A 46 3.60 -8.61 -15.87
N ALA A 47 2.86 -8.13 -14.86
CA ALA A 47 3.39 -7.85 -13.54
C ALA A 47 3.89 -9.12 -12.82
N GLU A 48 3.12 -10.20 -12.86
CA GLU A 48 3.47 -11.49 -12.23
C GLU A 48 4.68 -12.13 -12.93
N ARG A 49 4.76 -12.03 -14.26
CA ARG A 49 5.96 -12.49 -15.01
C ARG A 49 7.22 -11.72 -14.60
N ALA A 50 7.11 -10.40 -14.45
CA ALA A 50 8.22 -9.57 -14.01
C ALA A 50 8.65 -9.91 -12.58
N GLU A 51 7.70 -10.07 -11.66
CA GLU A 51 7.95 -10.45 -10.27
C GLU A 51 8.63 -11.82 -10.17
N ASN A 52 8.11 -12.83 -10.87
CA ASN A 52 8.68 -14.18 -10.93
C ASN A 52 10.11 -14.17 -11.51
N TYR A 53 10.35 -13.37 -12.56
CA TYR A 53 11.69 -13.20 -13.15
C TYR A 53 12.69 -12.65 -12.12
N TYR A 54 12.33 -11.57 -11.41
CA TYR A 54 13.25 -10.95 -10.44
C TYR A 54 13.47 -11.82 -9.20
N GLN A 55 12.49 -12.63 -8.79
CA GLN A 55 12.64 -13.60 -7.70
C GLN A 55 13.55 -14.78 -8.08
N LYS A 56 13.46 -15.30 -9.32
CA LYS A 56 14.26 -16.45 -9.79
C LYS A 56 15.67 -16.08 -10.25
N ARG A 57 15.88 -14.87 -10.75
CA ARG A 57 17.18 -14.36 -11.22
C ARG A 57 18.36 -14.61 -10.25
N PRO A 58 18.28 -14.31 -8.93
CA PRO A 58 19.41 -14.56 -8.03
C PRO A 58 19.78 -16.05 -7.90
N GLN A 59 18.79 -16.95 -7.97
CA GLN A 59 19.01 -18.40 -7.87
C GLN A 59 19.75 -18.91 -9.12
N LEU A 60 19.38 -18.40 -10.30
CA LEU A 60 20.05 -18.72 -11.57
C LEU A 60 21.49 -18.19 -11.61
N VAL A 61 21.72 -16.96 -11.13
CA VAL A 61 23.06 -16.36 -11.06
C VAL A 61 23.96 -17.16 -10.11
N ALA A 62 23.44 -17.57 -8.95
CA ALA A 62 24.18 -18.40 -7.99
C ALA A 62 24.56 -19.77 -8.59
N LEU A 63 23.66 -20.41 -9.32
CA LEU A 63 23.95 -21.65 -10.02
C LEU A 63 25.05 -21.47 -11.07
N LEU A 64 24.95 -20.46 -11.93
CA LEU A 64 25.96 -20.21 -12.96
C LEU A 64 27.35 -20.00 -12.35
N HIS A 65 27.41 -19.29 -11.23
CA HIS A 65 28.65 -19.12 -10.49
C HIS A 65 29.18 -20.47 -9.96
N ASP A 66 28.37 -21.29 -9.30
CA ASP A 66 28.75 -22.62 -8.81
C ASP A 66 29.23 -23.53 -9.96
N LEU A 67 28.52 -23.55 -11.09
CA LEU A 67 28.90 -24.31 -12.28
C LEU A 67 30.24 -23.85 -12.85
N HIS A 68 30.46 -22.55 -12.96
CA HIS A 68 31.72 -21.98 -13.43
C HIS A 68 32.90 -22.38 -12.53
N HIS A 69 32.74 -22.28 -11.21
CA HIS A 69 33.77 -22.66 -10.25
C HIS A 69 34.10 -24.15 -10.30
N ARG A 70 33.06 -24.98 -10.37
CA ARG A 70 33.23 -26.43 -10.52
C ARG A 70 33.89 -26.80 -11.84
N TYR A 71 33.51 -26.16 -12.94
CA TYR A 71 34.16 -26.38 -14.23
C TYR A 71 35.65 -26.06 -14.17
N LEU A 72 36.02 -24.90 -13.62
CA LEU A 72 37.43 -24.52 -13.44
C LEU A 72 38.17 -25.53 -12.55
N TYR A 73 37.56 -25.93 -11.43
CA TYR A 73 38.15 -26.93 -10.53
C TYR A 73 38.34 -28.30 -11.20
N LEU A 74 37.36 -28.77 -11.98
CA LEU A 74 37.44 -30.04 -12.71
C LEU A 74 38.48 -29.96 -13.82
N ALA A 75 38.56 -28.84 -14.55
CA ALA A 75 39.55 -28.62 -15.60
C ALA A 75 40.97 -28.58 -15.05
N ASP A 76 41.19 -27.89 -13.92
CA ASP A 76 42.48 -27.85 -13.23
C ASP A 76 42.88 -29.25 -12.72
N ARG A 77 41.98 -29.94 -12.00
CA ARG A 77 42.23 -31.30 -11.52
C ARG A 77 42.49 -32.29 -12.66
N TYR A 78 41.77 -32.17 -13.78
CA TYR A 78 41.99 -33.01 -14.95
C TYR A 78 43.35 -32.74 -15.59
N SER A 79 43.72 -31.46 -15.74
CA SER A 79 45.04 -31.04 -16.19
C SER A 79 46.13 -31.61 -15.30
N GLN A 80 46.02 -31.47 -13.97
CA GLN A 80 46.96 -32.07 -13.02
C GLN A 80 47.03 -33.60 -13.13
N SER A 81 45.89 -34.26 -13.37
CA SER A 81 45.87 -35.72 -13.55
C SER A 81 46.60 -36.18 -14.82
N LEU A 82 46.49 -35.42 -15.92
CA LEU A 82 47.24 -35.66 -17.15
C LEU A 82 48.75 -35.46 -16.92
N HIS A 83 49.14 -34.38 -16.24
CA HIS A 83 50.54 -34.12 -15.90
C HIS A 83 51.12 -35.22 -15.00
N ARG A 84 50.35 -35.71 -14.01
CA ARG A 84 50.75 -36.84 -13.15
C ARG A 84 50.86 -38.15 -13.94
N HIS A 85 49.95 -38.43 -14.88
CA HIS A 85 50.03 -39.62 -15.73
C HIS A 85 51.21 -39.58 -16.71
N CYS A 86 51.53 -38.42 -17.30
CA CYS A 86 52.73 -38.24 -18.12
C CYS A 86 54.01 -38.37 -17.30
N ARG A 87 54.08 -37.82 -16.08
CA ARG A 87 55.23 -38.01 -15.17
C ARG A 87 55.40 -39.48 -14.77
N ARG A 88 54.32 -40.21 -14.52
CA ARG A 88 54.35 -41.65 -14.17
C ARG A 88 54.74 -42.55 -15.34
N ALA A 89 54.44 -42.15 -16.58
CA ALA A 89 54.92 -42.83 -17.79
C ALA A 89 56.39 -42.48 -18.12
N SER A 90 56.89 -41.35 -17.61
CA SER A 90 58.24 -40.84 -17.82
C SER A 90 59.23 -41.19 -16.69
N SER A 91 58.78 -41.75 -15.57
CA SER A 91 59.65 -42.02 -14.41
C SER A 91 60.05 -43.50 -14.32
N VAL A 92 61.08 -43.87 -15.09
CA VAL A 92 62.16 -44.68 -14.50
C VAL A 92 63.03 -43.70 -13.71
N SER A 93 63.13 -43.91 -12.41
CA SER A 93 64.12 -43.33 -11.49
C SER A 93 64.18 -41.80 -11.35
N SER A 94 63.61 -41.28 -10.27
CA SER A 94 64.41 -40.67 -9.19
C SER A 94 63.46 -40.06 -8.15
N ASP A 95 63.58 -40.56 -6.92
CA ASP A 95 62.98 -39.98 -5.72
C ASP A 95 63.41 -38.53 -5.54
N ILE A 96 62.47 -37.68 -5.10
CA ILE A 96 62.62 -36.67 -4.04
C ILE A 96 61.23 -36.05 -3.83
N ASP A 97 60.69 -36.32 -2.65
CA ASP A 97 59.54 -35.64 -2.06
C ASP A 97 59.96 -34.26 -1.54
N VAL A 98 59.27 -33.19 -1.97
CA VAL A 98 59.01 -32.02 -1.11
C VAL A 98 57.65 -31.42 -1.48
N GLU A 99 56.81 -31.28 -0.46
CA GLU A 99 55.48 -30.68 -0.47
C GLU A 99 55.47 -29.15 -0.55
N ALA A 100 54.30 -28.64 -1.00
CA ALA A 100 53.60 -27.41 -0.62
C ALA A 100 54.06 -26.03 -1.12
N ASP A 101 53.18 -25.46 -1.94
CA ASP A 101 52.67 -24.09 -1.94
C ASP A 101 53.65 -22.91 -1.97
N SER A 102 53.66 -22.18 -3.09
CA SER A 102 53.13 -20.81 -3.10
C SER A 102 53.22 -20.16 -4.48
N ALA A 103 52.29 -19.24 -4.67
CA ALA A 103 51.96 -18.46 -5.85
C ALA A 103 53.12 -17.73 -6.54
N SER A 104 52.86 -17.45 -7.83
CA SER A 104 53.44 -16.40 -8.67
C SER A 104 54.96 -16.40 -8.83
N SER A 105 55.44 -17.07 -9.87
CA SER A 105 56.74 -16.76 -10.46
C SER A 105 56.54 -15.78 -11.61
N ASP A 106 56.77 -14.49 -11.34
CA ASP A 106 57.12 -13.53 -12.37
C ASP A 106 58.40 -14.01 -13.06
N ALA A 107 58.37 -14.00 -14.38
CA ALA A 107 59.49 -14.39 -15.22
C ALA A 107 60.42 -13.19 -15.40
N ASP A 108 61.32 -12.96 -14.43
CA ASP A 108 62.58 -12.26 -14.66
C ASP A 108 63.73 -13.22 -14.34
N SER A 109 63.94 -14.14 -15.28
CA SER A 109 65.10 -15.05 -15.26
C SER A 109 66.32 -14.30 -15.80
N THR A 110 66.94 -13.47 -14.95
CA THR A 110 68.26 -12.89 -15.23
C THR A 110 69.33 -13.97 -15.16
N LEU A 111 69.90 -14.29 -16.34
CA LEU A 111 71.05 -15.16 -16.53
C LEU A 111 72.26 -14.66 -15.73
N SER A 112 72.58 -15.32 -14.62
CA SER A 112 73.86 -15.18 -13.93
C SER A 112 74.92 -15.99 -14.69
N PHE A 113 75.69 -15.33 -15.55
CA PHE A 113 76.93 -15.89 -16.08
C PHE A 113 77.98 -15.88 -14.97
N GLN A 114 78.15 -17.02 -14.31
CA GLN A 114 79.28 -17.26 -13.41
C GLN A 114 80.48 -17.69 -14.25
N SER A 115 81.36 -16.74 -14.58
CA SER A 115 82.62 -17.01 -15.29
C SER A 115 83.57 -17.83 -14.40
N LEU A 116 83.85 -19.07 -14.80
CA LEU A 116 84.88 -19.93 -14.21
C LEU A 116 86.30 -19.42 -14.57
N PRO A 117 87.30 -19.52 -13.68
CA PRO A 117 88.67 -19.11 -13.98
C PRO A 117 89.36 -20.11 -14.90
N VAL A 118 89.88 -19.62 -16.02
CA VAL A 118 90.74 -20.37 -16.94
C VAL A 118 92.15 -20.48 -16.33
N HIS A 119 92.58 -21.71 -16.07
CA HIS A 119 93.98 -22.04 -15.73
C HIS A 119 94.83 -22.04 -17.01
N PRO A 120 95.98 -21.34 -17.08
CA PRO A 120 96.87 -21.45 -18.22
C PRO A 120 97.73 -22.71 -18.09
N LEU A 121 97.53 -23.67 -18.99
CA LEU A 121 98.47 -24.76 -19.21
C LEU A 121 99.06 -24.64 -20.62
N ARG A 122 100.37 -24.38 -20.64
CA ARG A 122 101.38 -25.06 -21.47
C ARG A 122 101.38 -24.74 -22.97
N ASP A 123 102.40 -23.97 -23.37
CA ASP A 123 102.86 -23.83 -24.76
C ASP A 123 103.18 -25.20 -25.40
N PRO A 124 102.82 -25.41 -26.69
CA PRO A 124 103.51 -26.35 -27.55
C PRO A 124 104.41 -25.64 -28.58
N PRO A 125 105.47 -26.33 -29.06
CA PRO A 125 106.54 -25.72 -29.84
C PRO A 125 106.18 -25.47 -31.31
N ALA A 126 106.91 -24.49 -31.88
CA ALA A 126 106.74 -23.85 -33.18
C ALA A 126 107.00 -24.71 -34.44
N ALA A 127 106.37 -25.89 -34.59
CA ALA A 127 106.59 -26.77 -35.74
C ALA A 127 105.34 -27.16 -36.56
N PHE A 128 104.20 -26.46 -36.41
CA PHE A 128 102.95 -26.77 -37.14
C PHE A 128 102.36 -25.61 -37.97
N ALA A 129 103.16 -24.59 -38.31
CA ALA A 129 102.66 -23.33 -38.88
C ALA A 129 102.32 -23.35 -40.39
N ILE A 130 102.35 -24.49 -41.09
CA ILE A 130 102.10 -24.51 -42.56
C ILE A 130 100.92 -25.41 -42.97
N ALA A 131 100.32 -26.16 -42.05
CA ALA A 131 99.09 -26.93 -42.31
C ALA A 131 97.79 -26.21 -41.88
N ASN A 132 97.88 -25.15 -41.07
CA ASN A 132 96.73 -24.55 -40.38
C ASN A 132 96.05 -23.39 -41.13
N ALA A 133 96.72 -22.75 -42.10
CA ALA A 133 96.16 -21.57 -42.78
C ALA A 133 94.89 -21.88 -43.60
N ALA A 134 94.75 -23.10 -44.14
CA ALA A 134 93.54 -23.53 -44.84
C ALA A 134 92.39 -23.85 -43.86
N SER A 135 92.70 -24.44 -42.70
CA SER A 135 91.72 -24.71 -41.64
C SER A 135 91.27 -23.43 -40.92
N ASP A 136 92.15 -22.44 -40.80
CA ASP A 136 91.83 -21.12 -40.24
C ASP A 136 90.91 -20.33 -41.19
N LEU A 137 91.13 -20.43 -42.51
CA LEU A 137 90.24 -19.83 -43.50
C LEU A 137 88.86 -20.47 -43.46
N ASP A 138 88.78 -21.80 -43.42
CA ASP A 138 87.51 -22.54 -43.30
C ASP A 138 86.77 -22.18 -42.00
N MET A 139 87.50 -21.99 -40.89
CA MET A 139 86.92 -21.53 -39.62
C MET A 139 86.34 -20.10 -39.73
N ILE A 140 87.07 -19.18 -40.37
CA ILE A 140 86.60 -17.81 -40.63
C ILE A 140 85.35 -17.82 -41.53
N VAL A 141 85.31 -18.69 -42.54
CA VAL A 141 84.12 -18.84 -43.39
C VAL A 141 82.92 -19.37 -42.59
N VAL A 142 83.14 -20.36 -41.73
CA VAL A 142 82.08 -20.90 -40.85
C VAL A 142 81.56 -19.82 -39.89
N GLU A 143 82.44 -19.06 -39.24
CA GLU A 143 82.04 -17.94 -38.38
C GLU A 143 81.26 -16.86 -39.15
N LEU A 144 81.69 -16.50 -40.36
CA LEU A 144 80.98 -15.52 -41.18
C LEU A 144 79.57 -16.00 -41.57
N VAL A 145 79.42 -17.29 -41.91
CA VAL A 145 78.13 -17.90 -42.23
C VAL A 145 77.24 -17.95 -40.99
N LEU A 146 77.77 -18.38 -39.84
CA LEU A 146 77.03 -18.37 -38.57
C LEU A 146 76.57 -16.95 -38.21
N ALA A 147 77.47 -15.98 -38.28
CA ALA A 147 77.15 -14.57 -38.02
C ALA A 147 76.18 -13.96 -39.05
N SER A 148 76.07 -14.52 -40.27
CA SER A 148 75.05 -14.11 -41.24
C SER A 148 73.67 -14.68 -40.91
N VAL A 149 73.59 -15.97 -40.54
CA VAL A 149 72.35 -16.63 -40.16
C VAL A 149 71.81 -16.07 -38.84
N GLU A 150 72.68 -15.82 -37.87
CA GLU A 150 72.30 -15.15 -36.61
C GLU A 150 71.72 -13.76 -36.87
N ARG A 151 72.27 -13.01 -37.84
CA ARG A 151 71.73 -11.70 -38.21
C ARG A 151 70.33 -11.83 -38.84
N ASP A 152 70.15 -12.76 -39.77
CA ASP A 152 68.85 -13.01 -40.40
C ASP A 152 67.78 -13.47 -39.37
N LEU A 153 68.18 -14.29 -38.39
CA LEU A 153 67.32 -14.71 -37.27
C LEU A 153 66.92 -13.53 -36.41
N LEU A 154 67.88 -12.69 -36.00
CA LEU A 154 67.62 -11.49 -35.20
C LEU A 154 66.72 -10.50 -35.95
N GLU A 155 66.93 -10.30 -37.26
CA GLU A 155 66.06 -9.46 -38.09
C GLU A 155 64.62 -10.02 -38.13
N SER A 156 64.44 -11.34 -38.21
CA SER A 156 63.11 -11.95 -38.17
C SER A 156 62.43 -11.79 -36.80
N GLU A 157 63.19 -11.92 -35.71
CA GLU A 157 62.70 -11.74 -34.34
C GLU A 157 62.32 -10.28 -34.07
N GLU A 158 63.10 -9.32 -34.60
CA GLU A 158 62.82 -7.88 -34.54
C GLU A 158 61.50 -7.55 -35.24
N VAL A 159 61.29 -8.04 -36.46
CA VAL A 159 60.03 -7.84 -37.21
C VAL A 159 58.83 -8.41 -36.45
N GLU A 160 58.98 -9.57 -35.82
CA GLU A 160 57.91 -10.13 -35.00
C GLU A 160 57.67 -9.34 -33.70
N ALA A 161 58.72 -8.85 -33.05
CA ALA A 161 58.61 -8.00 -31.87
C ALA A 161 57.90 -6.69 -32.22
N ASP A 162 58.25 -6.06 -33.33
CA ASP A 162 57.60 -4.85 -33.86
C ASP A 162 56.12 -5.09 -34.14
N ARG A 163 55.77 -6.23 -34.75
CA ARG A 163 54.35 -6.60 -34.96
C ARG A 163 53.59 -6.68 -33.63
N ARG A 164 54.17 -7.34 -32.61
CA ARG A 164 53.55 -7.48 -31.28
C ARG A 164 53.38 -6.11 -30.60
N LEU A 165 54.37 -5.22 -30.71
CA LEU A 165 54.31 -3.86 -30.18
C LEU A 165 53.23 -3.03 -30.89
N ALA A 166 53.12 -3.12 -32.22
CA ALA A 166 52.09 -2.43 -32.98
C ALA A 166 50.67 -2.93 -32.63
N GLU A 167 50.50 -4.23 -32.43
CA GLU A 167 49.24 -4.81 -31.96
C GLU A 167 48.89 -4.38 -30.54
N SER A 168 49.87 -4.36 -29.63
CA SER A 168 49.71 -3.84 -28.28
C SER A 168 49.32 -2.36 -28.28
N SER A 169 50.01 -1.55 -29.09
CA SER A 169 49.73 -0.12 -29.26
C SER A 169 48.30 0.13 -29.75
N ARG A 170 47.85 -0.60 -30.78
CA ARG A 170 46.45 -0.54 -31.24
C ARG A 170 45.45 -0.96 -30.17
N LYS A 171 45.77 -1.99 -29.39
CA LYS A 171 44.89 -2.44 -28.30
C LYS A 171 44.75 -1.36 -27.22
N ILE A 172 45.85 -0.71 -26.84
CA ILE A 172 45.85 0.40 -25.87
C ILE A 172 45.02 1.57 -26.42
N GLU A 173 45.18 1.91 -27.69
CA GLU A 173 44.41 2.98 -28.35
C GLU A 173 42.91 2.68 -28.33
N ILE A 174 42.51 1.47 -28.73
CA ILE A 174 41.10 1.04 -28.73
C ILE A 174 40.54 1.06 -27.30
N GLN A 175 41.30 0.55 -26.33
CA GLN A 175 40.89 0.57 -24.92
C GLN A 175 40.74 2.00 -24.40
N GLY A 176 41.62 2.93 -24.78
CA GLY A 176 41.49 4.36 -24.49
C GLY A 176 40.20 4.94 -25.07
N SER A 177 39.93 4.71 -26.35
CA SER A 177 38.70 5.19 -27.00
C SER A 177 37.42 4.65 -26.35
N LEU A 178 37.43 3.40 -25.89
CA LEU A 178 36.30 2.82 -25.17
C LEU A 178 36.07 3.52 -23.82
N VAL A 179 37.15 3.81 -23.08
CA VAL A 179 37.05 4.54 -21.81
C VAL A 179 36.49 5.94 -22.04
N GLU A 180 36.93 6.66 -23.07
CA GLU A 180 36.40 7.98 -23.40
C GLU A 180 34.89 7.95 -23.70
N VAL A 181 34.42 6.95 -24.47
CA VAL A 181 32.98 6.76 -24.74
C VAL A 181 32.20 6.49 -23.47
N LEU A 182 32.69 5.59 -22.60
CA LEU A 182 32.03 5.27 -21.33
C LEU A 182 32.00 6.48 -20.38
N GLU A 183 33.05 7.29 -20.36
CA GLU A 183 33.09 8.53 -19.60
C GLU A 183 32.09 9.57 -20.15
N ALA A 184 31.98 9.70 -21.48
CA ALA A 184 30.99 10.56 -22.12
C ALA A 184 29.56 10.10 -21.79
N GLU A 185 29.26 8.80 -21.90
CA GLU A 185 27.96 8.24 -21.51
C GLU A 185 27.65 8.51 -20.04
N ARG A 186 28.61 8.31 -19.14
CA ARG A 186 28.46 8.62 -17.72
C ARG A 186 28.10 10.09 -17.52
N MET A 187 28.76 11.01 -18.22
CA MET A 187 28.47 12.45 -18.11
C MET A 187 27.06 12.79 -18.62
N VAL A 188 26.61 12.18 -19.71
CA VAL A 188 25.24 12.33 -20.23
C VAL A 188 24.21 11.82 -19.21
N LEU A 189 24.43 10.63 -18.65
CA LEU A 189 23.53 10.03 -17.66
C LEU A 189 23.46 10.85 -16.38
N LEU A 190 24.59 11.39 -15.90
CA LEU A 190 24.61 12.30 -14.76
C LEU A 190 23.83 13.59 -15.05
N GLY A 191 23.96 14.14 -16.26
CA GLY A 191 23.19 15.30 -16.70
C GLY A 191 21.68 15.03 -16.74
N GLU A 192 21.27 13.90 -17.30
CA GLU A 192 19.85 13.53 -17.36
C GLU A 192 19.29 13.22 -15.95
N ASN A 193 20.06 12.56 -15.08
CA ASN A 193 19.67 12.35 -13.69
C ASN A 193 19.46 13.67 -12.94
N ALA A 194 20.35 14.66 -13.15
CA ALA A 194 20.18 15.99 -12.58
C ALA A 194 18.89 16.65 -13.10
N ARG A 195 18.66 16.59 -14.42
CA ARG A 195 17.45 17.13 -15.07
C ARG A 195 16.17 16.49 -14.51
N LEU A 196 16.14 15.16 -14.42
CA LEU A 196 15.02 14.41 -13.84
C LEU A 196 14.82 14.76 -12.36
N GLY A 197 15.90 14.95 -11.61
CA GLY A 197 15.85 15.42 -10.22
C GLY A 197 15.15 16.78 -10.09
N PHE A 198 15.49 17.75 -10.94
CA PHE A 198 14.80 19.05 -10.96
C PHE A 198 13.33 18.93 -11.33
N LEU A 199 13.00 18.12 -12.33
CA LEU A 199 11.61 17.90 -12.74
C LEU A 199 10.80 17.23 -11.61
N ALA A 200 11.36 16.23 -10.94
CA ALA A 200 10.74 15.56 -9.80
C ALA A 200 10.49 16.55 -8.65
N ALA A 201 11.49 17.35 -8.27
CA ALA A 201 11.35 18.37 -7.24
C ALA A 201 10.25 19.40 -7.60
N SER A 202 10.22 19.86 -8.85
CA SER A 202 9.19 20.79 -9.33
C SER A 202 7.79 20.17 -9.38
N ALA A 203 7.67 18.87 -9.66
CA ALA A 203 6.40 18.16 -9.60
C ALA A 203 5.93 18.00 -8.15
N GLU A 204 6.85 17.69 -7.23
CA GLU A 204 6.56 17.54 -5.81
C GLU A 204 6.12 18.86 -5.17
N GLU A 205 6.74 19.98 -5.53
CA GLU A 205 6.33 21.31 -5.07
C GLU A 205 4.89 21.66 -5.52
N LYS A 206 4.56 21.39 -6.79
CA LYS A 206 3.18 21.57 -7.29
C LYS A 206 2.19 20.66 -6.54
N ALA A 207 2.57 19.40 -6.28
CA ALA A 207 1.73 18.48 -5.52
C ALA A 207 1.50 18.97 -4.08
N ARG A 208 2.53 19.50 -3.41
CA ARG A 208 2.41 20.11 -2.08
C ARG A 208 1.49 21.32 -2.09
N ALA A 209 1.60 22.20 -3.09
CA ALA A 209 0.72 23.35 -3.24
C ALA A 209 -0.75 22.93 -3.40
N VAL A 210 -1.03 21.98 -4.30
CA VAL A 210 -2.39 21.43 -4.49
C VAL A 210 -2.91 20.78 -3.21
N ALA A 211 -2.07 20.04 -2.48
CA ALA A 211 -2.47 19.45 -1.21
C ALA A 211 -2.84 20.50 -0.15
N ALA A 212 -2.12 21.62 -0.09
CA ALA A 212 -2.43 22.73 0.80
C ALA A 212 -3.78 23.39 0.44
N GLU A 213 -4.04 23.63 -0.85
CA GLU A 213 -5.31 24.16 -1.35
C GLU A 213 -6.49 23.21 -1.03
N LEU A 214 -6.33 21.92 -1.30
CA LEU A 214 -7.34 20.91 -0.93
C LEU A 214 -7.59 20.88 0.58
N GLY A 215 -6.54 21.00 1.40
CA GLY A 215 -6.65 21.10 2.85
C GLY A 215 -7.38 22.35 3.31
N TYR A 216 -7.18 23.49 2.65
CA TYR A 216 -7.95 24.71 2.90
C TYR A 216 -9.43 24.56 2.55
N MET A 217 -9.73 24.06 1.34
CA MET A 217 -11.10 23.87 0.88
C MET A 217 -11.87 22.87 1.75
N ARG A 218 -11.24 21.78 2.19
CA ARG A 218 -11.83 20.82 3.15
C ARG A 218 -12.21 21.48 4.48
N ARG A 219 -11.32 22.34 5.03
CA ARG A 219 -11.61 23.08 6.26
C ARG A 219 -12.81 24.02 6.08
N ARG A 220 -12.84 24.78 4.99
CA ARG A 220 -13.98 25.66 4.65
C ARG A 220 -15.29 24.89 4.48
N ALA A 221 -15.27 23.75 3.80
CA ALA A 221 -16.44 22.89 3.67
C ALA A 221 -16.93 22.38 5.03
N ALA A 222 -16.01 21.99 5.92
CA ALA A 222 -16.35 21.56 7.28
C ALA A 222 -16.94 22.70 8.13
N ASP A 223 -16.42 23.92 8.03
CA ASP A 223 -17.00 25.11 8.66
C ASP A 223 -18.43 25.37 8.18
N LEU A 224 -18.63 25.33 6.85
CA LEU A 224 -19.96 25.53 6.27
C LEU A 224 -20.95 24.44 6.71
N ALA A 225 -20.52 23.18 6.75
CA ALA A 225 -21.34 22.08 7.24
C ALA A 225 -21.78 22.31 8.70
N ARG A 226 -20.89 22.78 9.57
CA ARG A 226 -21.23 23.12 10.96
C ARG A 226 -22.27 24.24 11.04
N VAL A 227 -22.11 25.29 10.24
CA VAL A 227 -23.07 26.40 10.21
C VAL A 227 -24.45 25.94 9.73
N VAL A 228 -24.50 25.10 8.69
CA VAL A 228 -25.77 24.55 8.17
C VAL A 228 -26.49 23.69 9.20
N VAL A 229 -25.77 22.87 9.96
CA VAL A 229 -26.38 22.07 11.05
C VAL A 229 -26.96 22.99 12.12
N LYS A 230 -26.20 23.99 12.58
CA LYS A 230 -26.70 24.97 13.55
C LYS A 230 -27.96 25.69 13.07
N LEU A 231 -27.97 26.17 11.82
CA LEU A 231 -29.14 26.83 11.24
C LEU A 231 -30.39 25.95 11.22
N ARG A 232 -30.24 24.65 10.97
CA ARG A 232 -31.36 23.69 11.00
C ARG A 232 -31.91 23.51 12.42
N GLU A 233 -31.02 23.43 13.40
CA GLU A 233 -31.39 23.34 14.82
C GLU A 233 -32.08 24.61 15.28
N ASP A 234 -31.51 25.79 15.00
CA ASP A 234 -32.08 27.09 15.33
C ASP A 234 -33.47 27.26 14.71
N HIS A 235 -33.63 26.89 13.44
CA HIS A 235 -34.94 26.94 12.78
C HIS A 235 -35.97 26.04 13.47
N ARG A 236 -35.58 24.83 13.86
CA ARG A 236 -36.45 23.91 14.61
C ARG A 236 -36.83 24.47 15.97
N VAL A 237 -35.88 25.06 16.70
CA VAL A 237 -36.13 25.72 17.99
C VAL A 237 -37.13 26.86 17.82
N CYS A 238 -36.96 27.71 16.80
CA CYS A 238 -37.92 28.78 16.51
C CYS A 238 -39.33 28.27 16.22
N LEU A 239 -39.49 27.21 15.42
CA LEU A 239 -40.80 26.63 15.12
C LEU A 239 -41.47 26.05 16.37
N LEU A 240 -40.72 25.33 17.20
CA LEU A 240 -41.21 24.80 18.46
C LEU A 240 -41.56 25.91 19.45
N GLY A 241 -40.77 26.98 19.51
CA GLY A 241 -41.04 28.16 20.34
C GLY A 241 -42.41 28.77 20.00
N ARG A 242 -42.68 29.03 18.72
CA ARG A 242 -44.00 29.53 18.27
C ARG A 242 -45.15 28.58 18.63
N LYS A 243 -44.93 27.27 18.53
CA LYS A 243 -45.94 26.27 18.91
C LYS A 243 -46.23 26.31 20.41
N ILE A 244 -45.18 26.43 21.23
CA ILE A 244 -45.29 26.54 22.69
C ILE A 244 -46.07 27.82 23.05
N GLU A 245 -45.72 28.96 22.47
CA GLU A 245 -46.44 30.23 22.68
C GLU A 245 -47.93 30.11 22.33
N GLY A 246 -48.25 29.48 21.20
CA GLY A 246 -49.63 29.23 20.79
C GLY A 246 -50.39 28.31 21.77
N LEU A 247 -49.75 27.25 22.26
CA LEU A 247 -50.33 26.36 23.27
C LEU A 247 -50.51 27.07 24.62
N GLN A 248 -49.54 27.88 25.03
CA GLN A 248 -49.64 28.69 26.24
C GLN A 248 -50.83 29.65 26.16
N ALA A 249 -50.99 30.37 25.04
CA ALA A 249 -52.14 31.25 24.83
C ALA A 249 -53.49 30.50 24.91
N GLN A 250 -53.56 29.27 24.37
CA GLN A 250 -54.75 28.43 24.50
C GLN A 250 -55.03 28.02 25.95
N ILE A 251 -53.99 27.62 26.70
CA ILE A 251 -54.10 27.28 28.13
C ILE A 251 -54.62 28.49 28.90
N TYR A 252 -54.02 29.67 28.73
CA TYR A 252 -54.49 30.89 29.38
C TYR A 252 -55.95 31.21 29.03
N GLY A 253 -56.34 31.05 27.77
CA GLY A 253 -57.73 31.24 27.34
C GLY A 253 -58.70 30.22 27.95
N LEU A 254 -58.26 28.98 28.17
CA LEU A 254 -59.04 27.95 28.87
C LEU A 254 -59.14 28.25 30.37
N GLU A 255 -58.04 28.60 31.02
CA GLU A 255 -58.01 28.97 32.45
C GLU A 255 -58.90 30.17 32.75
N ARG A 256 -58.90 31.18 31.87
CA ARG A 256 -59.81 32.32 31.98
C ARG A 256 -61.28 31.89 31.91
N ARG A 257 -61.66 31.12 30.91
CA ARG A 257 -63.03 30.60 30.77
C ARG A 257 -63.42 29.72 31.96
N ASN A 258 -62.51 28.87 32.45
CA ASN A 258 -62.76 28.05 33.63
C ASN A 258 -63.03 28.90 34.87
N ARG A 259 -62.28 29.99 35.08
CA ARG A 259 -62.55 30.94 36.17
C ARG A 259 -63.93 31.58 36.03
N GLU A 260 -64.29 32.06 34.84
CA GLU A 260 -65.61 32.63 34.57
C GLU A 260 -66.73 31.60 34.84
N TYR A 261 -66.55 30.34 34.45
CA TYR A 261 -67.51 29.27 34.75
C TYR A 261 -67.66 29.03 36.26
N LEU A 262 -66.55 29.00 37.01
CA LEU A 262 -66.59 28.83 38.46
C LEU A 262 -67.28 30.01 39.15
N GLU A 263 -67.04 31.24 38.71
CA GLU A 263 -67.71 32.44 39.24
C GLU A 263 -69.23 32.40 39.00
N VAL A 264 -69.66 32.01 37.79
CA VAL A 264 -71.09 31.85 37.47
C VAL A 264 -71.74 30.80 38.37
N MET A 265 -71.07 29.66 38.58
CA MET A 265 -71.57 28.62 39.47
C MET A 265 -71.67 29.11 40.92
N ALA A 266 -70.65 29.82 41.42
CA ALA A 266 -70.66 30.40 42.76
C ALA A 266 -71.79 31.42 42.97
N ARG A 267 -72.06 32.29 41.97
CA ARG A 267 -73.20 33.23 42.00
C ARG A 267 -74.54 32.49 42.09
N ARG A 268 -74.76 31.48 41.25
CA ARG A 268 -75.98 30.66 41.27
C ARG A 268 -76.17 29.94 42.60
N GLU A 269 -75.10 29.44 43.21
CA GLU A 269 -75.20 28.85 44.54
C GLU A 269 -75.52 29.88 45.62
N LYS A 270 -74.96 31.10 45.53
CA LYS A 270 -75.26 32.19 46.45
C LYS A 270 -76.74 32.58 46.35
N GLU A 271 -77.24 32.80 45.13
CA GLU A 271 -78.67 33.09 44.87
C GLU A 271 -79.57 31.98 45.42
N LYS A 272 -79.20 30.70 45.26
CA LYS A 272 -79.93 29.57 45.86
C LYS A 272 -79.93 29.63 47.39
N ARG A 273 -78.80 29.96 48.02
CA ARG A 273 -78.71 30.09 49.49
C ARG A 273 -79.55 31.27 50.00
N GLU A 274 -79.50 32.40 49.32
CA GLU A 274 -80.32 33.58 49.61
C GLU A 274 -81.81 33.24 49.48
N ALA A 275 -82.25 32.65 48.37
CA ALA A 275 -83.63 32.22 48.17
C ALA A 275 -84.08 31.15 49.20
N GLN A 276 -83.19 30.24 49.60
CA GLN A 276 -83.46 29.29 50.68
C GLN A 276 -83.69 30.00 52.01
N SER A 277 -82.81 30.95 52.37
CA SER A 277 -82.95 31.73 53.61
C SER A 277 -84.22 32.58 53.62
N GLU A 278 -84.57 33.22 52.49
CA GLU A 278 -85.83 33.95 52.34
C GLU A 278 -87.03 33.02 52.49
N ALA A 279 -86.99 31.83 51.87
CA ALA A 279 -88.05 30.84 52.02
C ALA A 279 -88.19 30.35 53.47
N ASP A 280 -87.09 30.19 54.20
CA ASP A 280 -87.10 29.81 55.62
C ASP A 280 -87.70 30.92 56.49
N LEU A 281 -87.31 32.19 56.29
CA LEU A 281 -87.91 33.33 56.98
C LEU A 281 -89.41 33.44 56.70
N LEU A 282 -89.83 33.31 55.43
CA LEU A 282 -91.24 33.31 55.06
C LEU A 282 -92.00 32.13 55.68
N ARG A 283 -91.37 30.95 55.84
CA ARG A 283 -91.99 29.81 56.53
C ARG A 283 -92.19 30.11 58.01
N GLU A 284 -91.20 30.71 58.67
CA GLU A 284 -91.28 31.09 60.08
C GLU A 284 -92.34 32.17 60.32
N GLU A 285 -92.41 33.19 59.46
CA GLU A 285 -93.43 34.23 59.54
C GLU A 285 -94.83 33.66 59.24
N ASN A 286 -94.98 32.83 58.21
CA ASN A 286 -96.25 32.15 57.94
C ASN A 286 -96.67 31.25 59.11
N ARG A 287 -95.72 30.58 59.79
CA ARG A 287 -95.99 29.82 61.01
C ARG A 287 -96.51 30.75 62.11
N ARG A 288 -95.84 31.88 62.37
CA ARG A 288 -96.28 32.87 63.36
C ARG A 288 -97.68 33.40 63.06
N LEU A 289 -97.94 33.81 61.81
CA LEU A 289 -99.24 34.29 61.38
C LEU A 289 -100.34 33.22 61.51
N ARG A 290 -100.02 31.94 61.26
CA ARG A 290 -100.95 30.84 61.50
C ARG A 290 -101.24 30.66 62.98
N GLU A 291 -100.21 30.69 63.83
CA GLU A 291 -100.37 30.61 65.29
C GLU A 291 -101.21 31.79 65.83
N GLU A 292 -100.96 33.01 65.35
CA GLU A 292 -101.75 34.21 65.66
C GLU A 292 -103.19 34.09 65.16
N ALA A 293 -103.42 33.63 63.93
CA ALA A 293 -104.75 33.42 63.37
C ALA A 293 -105.52 32.33 64.15
N GLU A 294 -104.84 31.25 64.54
CA GLU A 294 -105.40 30.21 65.41
C GLU A 294 -105.71 30.72 66.82
N ALA A 295 -104.89 31.62 67.38
CA ALA A 295 -105.15 32.27 68.65
C ALA A 295 -106.35 33.24 68.56
N ALA A 296 -106.44 34.04 67.50
CA ALA A 296 -107.57 34.93 67.23
C ALA A 296 -108.87 34.15 66.98
N ALA A 297 -108.80 32.99 66.30
CA ALA A 297 -109.91 32.07 66.12
C ALA A 297 -110.36 31.41 67.43
N ARG A 298 -109.45 31.23 68.40
CA ARG A 298 -109.78 30.80 69.77
C ARG A 298 -110.44 31.91 70.60
N GLY A 299 -110.13 33.18 70.35
CA GLY A 299 -110.70 34.35 71.04
C GLY A 299 -112.05 34.86 70.50
N THR A 300 -112.43 34.49 69.28
CA THR A 300 -113.73 34.85 68.69
C THR A 300 -114.75 33.74 68.92
N ARG A 301 -115.73 34.01 69.80
CA ARG A 301 -116.95 33.18 69.91
C ARG A 301 -117.66 33.21 68.55
N ARG A 302 -117.49 32.13 67.77
CA ARG A 302 -118.02 31.93 66.41
C ARG A 302 -119.46 32.47 66.26
N ARG A 303 -119.63 33.57 65.52
CA ARG A 303 -120.89 33.88 64.85
C ARG A 303 -120.73 33.52 63.38
N SER A 304 -121.39 32.45 62.97
CA SER A 304 -121.25 31.82 61.66
C SER A 304 -121.70 32.77 60.54
N TRP A 305 -120.78 33.08 59.62
CA TRP A 305 -121.09 33.79 58.37
C TRP A 305 -122.17 33.08 57.53
N TRP A 306 -122.27 31.76 57.66
CA TRP A 306 -123.32 30.93 57.05
C TRP A 306 -124.74 31.21 57.57
N ASP A 307 -124.91 31.88 58.70
CA ASP A 307 -126.24 32.30 59.19
C ASP A 307 -126.72 33.60 58.52
N ARG A 308 -125.80 34.38 57.92
CA ARG A 308 -126.13 35.61 57.19
C ARG A 308 -126.51 35.33 55.73
N VAL A 309 -125.93 34.30 55.11
CA VAL A 309 -126.21 33.92 53.72
C VAL A 309 -127.52 33.13 53.57
N ARG A 310 -128.00 32.49 54.64
CA ARG A 310 -129.26 31.70 54.62
C ARG A 310 -130.57 32.50 54.70
N LYS A 311 -130.53 33.83 54.90
CA LYS A 311 -131.73 34.67 55.09
C LYS A 311 -132.13 35.53 53.88
N LEU A 312 -131.47 35.38 52.72
CA LEU A 312 -131.95 36.02 51.48
C LEU A 312 -132.89 35.06 50.73
N GLU A 313 -134.20 35.26 50.92
CA GLU A 313 -135.25 34.61 50.12
C GLU A 313 -135.26 35.17 48.69
N TRP A 314 -135.27 34.26 47.72
CA TRP A 314 -135.42 34.54 46.29
C TRP A 314 -136.89 34.84 45.95
N ALA A 315 -137.17 35.99 45.36
CA ALA A 315 -138.43 36.26 44.66
C ALA A 315 -138.15 36.59 43.18
N PRO A 316 -138.86 35.97 42.22
CA PRO A 316 -138.63 36.17 40.79
C PRO A 316 -139.44 37.35 40.24
N SER A 317 -138.89 38.08 39.25
CA SER A 317 -139.68 39.04 38.46
C SER A 317 -139.26 39.02 36.99
N PRO A 318 -140.22 39.13 36.05
CA PRO A 318 -140.06 38.79 34.64
C PRO A 318 -139.68 40.02 33.81
N TYR A 319 -138.90 39.83 32.75
CA TYR A 319 -139.11 40.41 31.40
C TYR A 319 -138.06 39.79 30.49
N ALA A 320 -138.53 39.11 29.45
CA ALA A 320 -137.71 38.64 28.34
C ALA A 320 -137.26 39.82 27.48
N VAL A 321 -136.17 39.66 26.72
CA VAL A 321 -136.21 39.60 25.23
C VAL A 321 -134.84 39.95 24.57
N HIS A 322 -134.42 39.02 23.69
CA HIS A 322 -133.56 39.06 22.48
C HIS A 322 -132.03 39.32 22.51
N VAL A 323 -131.31 38.19 22.40
CA VAL A 323 -130.27 37.78 21.42
C VAL A 323 -129.72 38.82 20.42
N LYS A 324 -128.37 38.90 20.36
CA LYS A 324 -127.62 38.94 19.08
C LYS A 324 -126.36 38.06 19.19
N GLU A 325 -126.25 37.11 18.25
CA GLU A 325 -125.06 36.30 17.99
C GLU A 325 -123.91 37.14 17.43
N ALA A 326 -122.67 36.85 17.85
CA ALA A 326 -121.49 37.11 17.03
C ALA A 326 -120.35 36.13 17.37
N LYS A 327 -119.95 35.40 16.32
CA LYS A 327 -118.86 34.43 16.15
C LYS A 327 -117.51 34.77 16.82
N ALA A 328 -116.86 33.68 17.24
CA ALA A 328 -115.42 33.59 17.50
C ALA A 328 -114.54 33.96 16.29
N PRO A 329 -113.24 34.20 16.54
CA PRO A 329 -112.26 33.43 15.80
C PRO A 329 -111.15 32.84 16.67
N LYS A 330 -110.70 31.66 16.24
CA LYS A 330 -109.41 31.04 16.56
C LYS A 330 -108.33 31.61 15.65
N GLY A 331 -107.10 31.69 16.15
CA GLY A 331 -105.84 31.85 15.40
C GLY A 331 -104.72 32.13 16.41
N CYS A 332 -103.78 31.22 16.69
CA CYS A 332 -102.61 30.78 15.90
C CYS A 332 -101.41 31.74 15.96
N PHE A 333 -100.22 31.15 15.73
CA PHE A 333 -98.84 31.67 15.80
C PHE A 333 -98.18 31.51 17.19
N LEU A 334 -96.97 30.95 17.33
CA LEU A 334 -96.02 30.30 16.41
C LEU A 334 -95.06 29.44 17.25
#